data_AF-A0A1M6VRX3-F1
#
_entry.id   AF-A0A1M6VRX3-F1
#
_cell.length_a   1.000
_cell.length_b   1.000
_cell.length_c   1.000
_cell.angle_alpha   90.00
_cell.angle_beta   90.00
_cell.angle_gamma   90.00
#
_symmetry.space_group_name_H-M   'P 1'
#
loop_
_entity.id
_entity.type
_entity.pdbx_description
1 polymer ?
#
loop_
_entity_poly.entity_id
_entity_poly.type
_entity_poly.pdbx_seq_one_letter_code
_entity_poly.pdbx_strand_id
1 'polypeptide(L)'
;MLIQTIVGLTGALLCAYLSFNEKRLADEEVREARATSAQGRWEEGEREVSAELRWHLTRLCGDDWAVLDGLVLIHAPGSAFPTAEIDHLAITPFGVFVVETKH
;
A
#
# COMPACT_ATOMS: atom_id res chain seq x y z
N MET A 1 -57.92 -0.18 -2.94
CA MET A 1 -57.03 0.89 -2.41
C MET A 1 -55.79 0.34 -1.69
N LEU A 2 -55.88 -0.75 -0.91
CA LEU A 2 -54.72 -1.34 -0.19
C LEU A 2 -53.60 -1.87 -1.11
N ILE A 3 -53.93 -2.45 -2.26
CA ILE A 3 -52.94 -3.06 -3.17
C ILE A 3 -52.08 -1.99 -3.86
N GLN A 4 -52.67 -0.85 -4.24
CA GLN A 4 -51.95 0.26 -4.86
C GLN A 4 -50.97 0.94 -3.90
N THR A 5 -51.32 1.04 -2.62
CA THR A 5 -50.42 1.59 -1.60
C THR A 5 -49.23 0.67 -1.31
N ILE A 6 -49.43 -0.65 -1.35
CA ILE A 6 -48.37 -1.63 -1.16
C ILE A 6 -47.37 -1.57 -2.32
N VAL A 7 -47.86 -1.55 -3.57
CA VAL A 7 -47.01 -1.46 -4.77
C VAL A 7 -46.24 -0.13 -4.82
N GLY A 8 -46.88 0.98 -4.43
CA GLY A 8 -46.22 2.28 -4.36
C GLY A 8 -45.10 2.31 -3.32
N LEU A 9 -45.32 1.73 -2.14
CA LEU A 9 -44.31 1.63 -1.09
C LEU A 9 -43.14 0.73 -1.47
N THR A 10 -43.39 -0.46 -2.03
CA THR A 10 -42.31 -1.35 -2.47
C THR A 10 -41.52 -0.75 -3.62
N GLY A 11 -42.16 -0.06 -4.57
CA GLY A 11 -41.48 0.68 -5.63
C GLY A 11 -40.58 1.79 -5.07
N ALA A 12 -41.09 2.60 -4.14
CA ALA A 12 -40.31 3.65 -3.50
C ALA A 12 -39.12 3.11 -2.69
N LEU A 13 -39.32 2.01 -1.95
CA LEU A 13 -38.27 1.36 -1.16
C LEU A 13 -37.18 0.75 -2.06
N LEU A 14 -37.59 0.12 -3.17
CA LEU A 14 -36.65 -0.43 -4.15
C LEU A 14 -35.85 0.69 -4.83
N CYS A 15 -36.49 1.80 -5.22
CA CYS A 15 -35.78 2.95 -5.77
C CYS A 15 -34.80 3.55 -4.76
N ALA A 16 -35.21 3.73 -3.50
CA ALA A 16 -34.33 4.24 -2.45
C ALA A 16 -33.14 3.30 -2.21
N TYR A 17 -33.35 1.99 -2.22
CA TYR A 17 -32.31 0.99 -2.08
C TYR A 17 -31.31 1.03 -3.24
N LEU A 18 -31.78 1.08 -4.49
CA LEU A 18 -30.92 1.16 -5.67
C LEU A 18 -30.10 2.45 -5.69
N SER A 19 -30.71 3.60 -5.43
CA SER A 19 -30.00 4.89 -5.37
C SER A 19 -29.00 4.96 -4.23
N PHE A 20 -29.27 4.29 -3.11
CA PHE A 20 -28.30 4.19 -2.02
C PHE A 20 -27.13 3.28 -2.38
N ASN A 21 -27.40 2.16 -3.06
CA ASN A 21 -26.37 1.22 -3.48
C ASN A 21 -25.45 1.81 -4.56
N GLU A 22 -25.98 2.56 -5.53
CA GLU A 22 -25.17 3.28 -6.53
C GLU A 22 -24.22 4.28 -5.88
N LYS A 23 -24.70 5.06 -4.91
CA LYS A 23 -23.84 6.00 -4.15
C LYS A 23 -22.74 5.27 -3.40
N ARG A 24 -23.07 4.13 -2.78
CA ARG A 24 -22.08 3.33 -2.05
C ARG A 24 -21.00 2.76 -2.97
N LEU A 25 -21.39 2.25 -4.14
CA LEU A 25 -20.46 1.76 -5.16
C LEU A 25 -19.55 2.87 -5.68
N ALA A 26 -20.11 4.06 -5.97
CA ALA A 26 -19.33 5.21 -6.41
C ALA A 26 -18.33 5.69 -5.34
N ASP A 27 -18.73 5.73 -4.07
CA ASP A 27 -17.83 6.07 -2.95
C ASP A 27 -16.73 5.02 -2.76
N GLU A 28 -17.05 3.74 -2.95
CA GLU A 28 -16.10 2.62 -2.85
C GLU A 28 -15.06 2.69 -3.98
N GLU A 29 -15.50 2.96 -5.22
CA GLU A 29 -14.64 3.14 -6.40
C GLU A 29 -13.71 4.35 -6.25
N VAL A 30 -14.22 5.48 -5.72
CA VAL A 30 -13.39 6.68 -5.45
C VAL A 30 -12.37 6.41 -4.34
N ARG A 31 -12.74 5.65 -3.29
CA ARG A 31 -11.81 5.27 -2.22
C ARG A 31 -10.73 4.32 -2.72
N GLU A 32 -11.09 3.37 -3.55
CA GLU A 32 -10.16 2.41 -4.15
C GLU A 32 -9.20 3.11 -5.11
N ALA A 33 -9.70 4.00 -5.98
CA ALA A 33 -8.86 4.82 -6.85
C ALA A 33 -7.87 5.71 -6.05
N ARG A 34 -8.32 6.29 -4.92
CA ARG A 34 -7.43 7.06 -4.03
C ARG A 34 -6.39 6.18 -3.36
N ALA A 35 -6.76 4.99 -2.88
CA ALA A 35 -5.83 4.04 -2.29
C ALA A 35 -4.75 3.62 -3.29
N THR A 36 -5.14 3.29 -4.53
CA THR A 36 -4.20 2.98 -5.62
C THR A 36 -3.29 4.16 -5.96
N SER A 37 -3.81 5.38 -5.98
CA SER A 37 -3.00 6.58 -6.23
C SER A 37 -2.01 6.88 -5.10
N ALA A 38 -2.40 6.62 -3.85
CA ALA A 38 -1.50 6.74 -2.72
C ALA A 38 -0.42 5.66 -2.83
N GLN A 39 -0.80 4.40 -3.01
CA GLN A 39 0.11 3.26 -3.19
C GLN A 39 1.18 3.53 -4.26
N GLY A 40 0.76 3.99 -5.45
CA GLY A 40 1.70 4.31 -6.52
C GLY A 40 2.66 5.46 -6.17
N ARG A 41 2.23 6.43 -5.34
CA ARG A 41 3.10 7.50 -4.84
C ARG A 41 4.11 6.98 -3.81
N TRP A 42 3.71 6.05 -2.94
CA TRP A 42 4.61 5.39 -1.99
C TRP A 42 5.68 4.59 -2.73
N GLU A 43 5.26 3.74 -3.68
CA GLU A 43 6.17 2.92 -4.49
C GLU A 43 7.14 3.76 -5.31
N GLU A 44 6.67 4.86 -5.94
CA GLU A 44 7.55 5.75 -6.71
C GLU A 44 8.63 6.38 -5.84
N GLY A 45 8.25 6.84 -4.65
CA GLY A 45 9.19 7.47 -3.74
C GLY A 45 10.21 6.48 -3.16
N GLU A 46 9.80 5.24 -2.88
CA GLU A 46 10.74 4.17 -2.52
C GLU A 46 11.72 3.87 -3.65
N ARG A 47 11.25 3.85 -4.91
CA ARG A 47 12.13 3.67 -6.07
C ARG A 47 13.14 4.79 -6.22
N GLU A 48 12.75 6.03 -5.95
CA GLU A 48 13.64 7.19 -5.99
C GLU A 48 14.76 7.06 -4.95
N VAL A 49 14.42 6.75 -3.69
CA VAL A 49 15.41 6.54 -2.63
C VAL A 49 16.32 5.36 -2.95
N SER A 50 15.76 4.27 -3.47
CA SER A 50 16.50 3.08 -3.87
C SER A 50 17.50 3.38 -5.00
N ALA A 51 17.16 4.26 -5.94
CA ALA A 51 18.04 4.71 -7.01
C ALA A 51 19.20 5.57 -6.47
N GLU A 52 18.89 6.55 -5.62
CA GLU A 52 19.89 7.41 -4.96
C GLU A 52 20.85 6.59 -4.10
N LEU A 53 20.33 5.65 -3.31
CA LEU A 53 21.14 4.76 -2.48
C LEU A 53 22.16 3.98 -3.33
N ARG A 54 21.71 3.36 -4.44
CA ARG A 54 22.61 2.62 -5.35
C ARG A 54 23.65 3.52 -5.99
N TRP A 55 23.27 4.73 -6.39
CA TRP A 55 24.20 5.71 -6.95
C TRP A 55 25.31 6.05 -5.95
N HIS A 56 24.95 6.35 -4.70
CA HIS A 56 25.91 6.62 -3.64
C HIS A 56 26.80 5.43 -3.32
N LEU A 57 26.23 4.23 -3.23
CA LEU A 57 27.00 3.01 -2.95
C LEU A 57 28.00 2.70 -4.05
N THR A 58 27.61 2.87 -5.32
CA THR A 58 28.52 2.72 -6.46
C THR A 58 29.70 3.68 -6.36
N ARG A 59 29.43 4.93 -5.97
CA ARG A 59 30.47 5.95 -5.82
C ARG A 59 31.46 5.64 -4.69
N LEU A 60 30.96 5.05 -3.60
CA LEU A 60 31.75 4.79 -2.40
C LEU A 60 32.47 3.43 -2.43
N CYS A 61 31.84 2.41 -2.99
CA CYS A 61 32.27 1.01 -2.91
C CYS A 61 32.70 0.44 -4.27
N GLY A 62 32.54 1.19 -5.37
CA GLY A 62 32.66 0.62 -6.71
C GLY A 62 31.58 -0.43 -6.93
N ASP A 63 31.99 -1.66 -7.22
CA ASP A 63 31.08 -2.79 -7.44
C ASP A 63 30.95 -3.70 -6.20
N ASP A 64 31.63 -3.39 -5.10
CA ASP A 64 31.65 -4.21 -3.89
C ASP A 64 30.50 -3.84 -2.93
N TRP A 65 29.26 -3.97 -3.39
CA TRP A 65 28.07 -3.73 -2.57
C TRP A 65 26.86 -4.52 -3.08
N ALA A 66 25.88 -4.74 -2.21
CA ALA A 66 24.58 -5.31 -2.57
C ALA A 66 23.45 -4.54 -1.88
N VAL A 67 22.31 -4.41 -2.58
CA VAL A 67 21.07 -3.87 -2.01
C VAL A 67 19.95 -4.87 -2.26
N LEU A 68 19.22 -5.19 -1.19
CA LEU A 68 18.00 -5.98 -1.19
C LEU A 68 16.84 -5.06 -0.80
N ASP A 69 15.84 -4.92 -1.67
CA ASP A 69 14.67 -4.09 -1.42
C ASP A 69 13.48 -4.95 -0.95
N GLY A 70 12.57 -4.37 -0.14
CA GLY A 70 11.28 -4.96 0.21
C GLY A 70 11.41 -6.30 0.94
N LEU A 71 12.23 -6.33 2.00
CA LEU A 71 12.52 -7.53 2.76
C LEU A 71 11.53 -7.70 3.91
N VAL A 72 11.10 -8.94 4.14
CA VAL A 72 10.29 -9.30 5.31
C VAL A 72 11.16 -10.07 6.30
N LEU A 73 11.36 -9.49 7.48
CA LEU A 73 12.06 -10.10 8.58
C LEU A 73 11.11 -11.01 9.38
N ILE A 74 11.26 -12.32 9.16
CA ILE A 74 10.50 -13.35 9.86
C ILE A 74 11.25 -13.75 11.13
N HIS A 75 10.63 -13.49 12.28
CA HIS A 75 11.18 -13.90 13.57
C HIS A 75 10.88 -15.36 13.89
N ALA A 76 11.73 -15.97 14.71
CA ALA A 76 11.52 -17.34 15.16
C ALA A 76 10.16 -17.51 15.86
N PRO A 77 9.48 -18.67 15.70
CA PRO A 77 8.22 -18.94 16.38
C PRO A 77 8.34 -18.75 17.91
N GLY A 78 7.37 -18.05 18.50
CA GLY A 78 7.38 -17.72 19.93
C GLY A 78 8.23 -16.50 20.31
N SER A 79 8.87 -15.84 19.34
CA SER A 79 9.50 -14.52 19.53
C SER A 79 8.48 -13.48 19.97
N ALA A 80 8.91 -12.54 20.83
CA ALA A 80 8.14 -11.37 21.22
C ALA A 80 8.17 -10.26 20.14
N PHE A 81 9.08 -10.35 19.17
CA PHE A 81 9.21 -9.36 18.11
C PHE A 81 8.25 -9.66 16.96
N PRO A 82 7.47 -8.65 16.51
CA PRO A 82 6.59 -8.82 15.35
C PRO A 82 7.41 -8.99 14.07
N THR A 83 6.82 -9.63 13.06
CA THR A 83 7.32 -9.55 11.69
C THR A 83 7.50 -8.09 11.32
N ALA A 84 8.65 -7.74 10.76
CA ALA A 84 8.97 -6.39 10.33
C ALA A 84 9.27 -6.39 8.83
N GLU A 85 8.90 -5.31 8.16
CA GLU A 85 9.31 -5.02 6.80
C GLU A 85 10.53 -4.10 6.84
N ILE A 86 11.43 -4.28 5.89
CA ILE A 86 12.63 -3.47 5.70
C ILE A 86 12.62 -3.01 4.25
N ASP A 87 12.59 -1.70 4.05
CA ASP A 87 12.50 -1.13 2.71
C ASP A 87 13.79 -1.40 1.91
N HIS A 88 14.96 -1.12 2.50
CA HIS A 88 16.25 -1.43 1.88
C HIS A 88 17.29 -1.96 2.88
N LEU A 89 17.94 -3.07 2.54
CA LEU A 89 19.11 -3.60 3.23
C LEU A 89 20.33 -3.46 2.32
N ALA A 90 21.26 -2.59 2.70
CA ALA A 90 22.53 -2.40 2.00
C ALA A 90 23.66 -3.15 2.71
N ILE A 91 24.44 -3.90 1.94
CA ILE A 91 25.64 -4.62 2.39
C ILE A 91 26.84 -4.00 1.68
N THR A 92 27.80 -3.51 2.45
CA THR A 92 28.99 -2.82 1.94
C THR A 92 30.26 -3.32 2.66
N PRO A 93 31.46 -2.94 2.20
CA PRO A 93 32.72 -3.38 2.83
C PRO A 93 32.94 -2.76 4.21
N PHE A 94 32.19 -1.70 4.53
CA PHE A 94 32.28 -0.97 5.80
C PHE A 94 31.05 -1.15 6.70
N GLY A 95 30.06 -1.94 6.31
CA GLY A 95 28.95 -2.27 7.18
C GLY A 95 27.70 -2.78 6.49
N VAL A 96 26.68 -3.02 7.31
CA VAL A 96 25.32 -3.35 6.89
C VAL A 96 24.39 -2.25 7.37
N PHE A 97 23.57 -1.73 6.47
CA PHE A 97 22.67 -0.62 6.73
C PHE A 97 21.23 -1.04 6.45
N VAL A 98 20.37 -0.80 7.42
CA VAL A 98 18.90 -0.93 7.28
C VAL A 98 18.37 0.48 7.05
N VAL A 99 17.77 0.71 5.88
CA VAL A 99 17.22 2.01 5.49
C VAL A 99 15.71 1.86 5.43
N GLU A 100 15.05 2.67 6.25
CA GLU A 100 13.60 2.81 6.30
C GLU A 100 13.21 4.11 5.59
N THR A 101 12.31 4.00 4.63
CA THR A 101 11.77 5.13 3.88
C THR A 101 10.58 5.71 4.63
N LYS A 102 10.40 7.03 4.52
CA LYS A 102 9.24 7.75 5.03
C LYS A 102 8.82 8.72 3.94
N HIS A 103 7.57 8.62 3.51
CA HIS A 103 6.92 9.59 2.62
C HIS A 103 5.82 10.36 3.35
#